data_AF-A0A1H0DFV6-F1
#
_entry.id   AF-A0A1H0DFV6-F1
#
_cell.length_a   1.000
_cell.length_b   1.000
_cell.length_c   1.000
_cell.angle_alpha   90.00
_cell.angle_beta   90.00
_cell.angle_gamma   90.00
#
_symmetry.space_group_name_H-M   'P 1'
#
loop_
_entity.id
_entity.type
_entity.pdbx_description
1 polymer ?
#
loop_
_entity_poly.entity_id
_entity_poly.type
_entity_poly.pdbx_seq_one_letter_code
_entity_poly.pdbx_strand_id
1 'polypeptide(L)'
;MTGFALYRLPYEGQVTLVAQKEGEPLELPSIAALNGQTGFVVAPFSISPSCPLVLIRPDVVQTFPSYRECAFVGAGLLQAVRRPLSSGETTSLNRDTYADDFRRFFAGLSDGRFSKLVLSRCAEVQSEEDAQPLTLFQRACEMYPRMFISLVCTPQSGMWLTATPEILLEGIGNQWRTIALAGTMKLEGDDLLGEGEHMTWSTKNIQEQRYVATYLMNCLERVADDIHEEGPRTVRAANLVHLRSDFTFTLSDNERVGDVLQLLHPTPAVCGLPKQDAYDFILSNEHTPRLYYSGFMGPLNLRHQPSDISPQPSDISPQPSDLRLQTHLYVSLRCMQITDTQYRLYAGGGLLKDSVEEQEWMETEAKMETMRRVLKTQ
;
A
#
# COMPACT_ATOMS: atom_id res chain seq x y z
N MET A 1 -24.15 7.13 -4.59
CA MET A 1 -22.96 6.27 -4.44
C MET A 1 -22.51 6.41 -3.01
N THR A 2 -22.34 5.27 -2.33
CA THR A 2 -21.99 5.20 -0.91
C THR A 2 -20.53 4.86 -0.70
N GLY A 3 -19.79 4.49 -1.74
CA GLY A 3 -18.35 4.33 -1.70
C GLY A 3 -17.80 4.05 -3.10
N PHE A 4 -16.55 4.45 -3.35
CA PHE A 4 -15.88 4.17 -4.62
C PHE A 4 -14.38 3.98 -4.42
N ALA A 5 -13.78 3.24 -5.35
CA ALA A 5 -12.34 3.19 -5.57
C ALA A 5 -12.06 3.39 -7.06
N LEU A 6 -11.17 4.30 -7.37
CA LEU A 6 -10.58 4.47 -8.70
C LEU A 6 -9.13 4.00 -8.60
N TYR A 7 -8.70 3.08 -9.46
CA TYR A 7 -7.35 2.56 -9.40
C TYR A 7 -6.70 2.35 -10.77
N ARG A 8 -5.37 2.32 -10.76
CA ARG A 8 -4.49 2.03 -11.89
C ARG A 8 -3.48 0.98 -11.45
N LEU A 9 -3.42 -0.15 -12.14
CA LEU A 9 -2.37 -1.14 -11.91
C LEU A 9 -1.01 -0.61 -12.42
N PRO A 10 0.12 -1.13 -11.92
CA PRO A 10 1.44 -0.74 -12.40
C PRO A 10 1.54 -0.80 -13.93
N TYR A 11 2.20 0.22 -14.51
CA TYR A 11 2.47 0.44 -15.93
C TYR A 11 1.25 0.65 -16.84
N GLU A 12 0.03 0.50 -16.34
CA GLU A 12 -1.16 0.68 -17.16
C GLU A 12 -1.46 2.15 -17.44
N GLY A 13 -1.99 2.43 -18.64
CA GLY A 13 -2.59 3.71 -18.99
C GLY A 13 -4.08 3.78 -18.61
N GLN A 14 -4.75 2.63 -18.54
CA GLN A 14 -6.16 2.52 -18.19
C GLN A 14 -6.39 2.61 -16.69
N VAL A 15 -7.63 2.93 -16.30
CA VAL A 15 -8.04 3.11 -14.91
C VAL A 15 -9.40 2.46 -14.70
N THR A 16 -9.59 1.83 -13.55
CA THR A 16 -10.84 1.13 -13.24
C THR A 16 -11.52 1.79 -12.05
N LEU A 17 -12.79 2.13 -12.23
CA LEU A 17 -13.72 2.55 -11.19
C LEU A 17 -14.46 1.32 -10.68
N VAL A 18 -14.46 1.13 -9.37
CA VAL A 18 -15.35 0.23 -8.63
C VAL A 18 -16.20 1.09 -7.71
N ALA A 19 -17.51 1.07 -7.88
CA ALA A 19 -18.40 1.90 -7.08
C ALA A 19 -19.63 1.14 -6.58
N GLN A 20 -20.03 1.46 -5.35
CA GLN A 20 -21.25 0.97 -4.72
C GLN A 20 -22.35 2.04 -4.82
N LYS A 21 -23.50 1.66 -5.35
CA LYS A 21 -24.62 2.58 -5.62
C LYS A 21 -25.48 2.80 -4.38
N GLU A 22 -25.82 1.72 -3.69
CA GLU A 22 -26.80 1.67 -2.60
C GLU A 22 -26.26 0.94 -1.36
N GLY A 23 -26.77 1.32 -0.19
CA GLY A 23 -26.36 0.78 1.11
C GLY A 23 -24.91 1.12 1.48
N GLU A 24 -24.54 0.95 2.75
CA GLU A 24 -23.17 1.18 3.20
C GLU A 24 -22.21 0.08 2.67
N PRO A 25 -20.93 0.40 2.40
CA PRO A 25 -19.90 -0.61 2.16
C PRO A 25 -19.89 -1.67 3.27
N LEU A 26 -19.52 -2.91 2.92
CA LEU A 26 -19.56 -4.02 3.88
C LEU A 26 -18.40 -3.88 4.87
N GLU A 27 -18.71 -3.83 6.17
CA GLU A 27 -17.72 -3.92 7.24
C GLU A 27 -17.49 -5.39 7.59
N LEU A 28 -16.24 -5.83 7.47
CA LEU A 28 -15.85 -7.20 7.73
C LEU A 28 -15.13 -7.29 9.09
N PRO A 29 -15.46 -8.31 9.93
CA PRO A 29 -14.92 -8.40 11.29
C PRO A 29 -13.46 -8.86 11.35
N SER A 30 -12.93 -9.44 10.26
CA SER A 30 -11.57 -9.97 10.18
C SER A 30 -11.11 -10.09 8.74
N ILE A 31 -9.79 -10.24 8.54
CA ILE A 31 -9.19 -10.46 7.22
C ILE A 31 -9.67 -11.79 6.61
N ALA A 32 -9.81 -12.86 7.41
CA ALA A 32 -10.35 -14.14 6.95
C ALA A 32 -11.78 -14.03 6.40
N ALA A 33 -12.57 -13.03 6.82
CA ALA A 33 -13.91 -12.79 6.27
C ALA A 33 -13.90 -12.30 4.81
N LEU A 34 -12.73 -12.06 4.21
CA LEU A 34 -12.55 -11.85 2.77
C LEU A 34 -12.66 -13.15 1.95
N ASN A 35 -12.69 -14.32 2.58
CA ASN A 35 -12.91 -15.59 1.90
C ASN A 35 -14.20 -15.55 1.07
N GLY A 36 -14.11 -15.96 -0.20
CA GLY A 36 -15.19 -15.93 -1.19
C GLY A 36 -15.77 -14.54 -1.52
N GLN A 37 -15.16 -13.46 -1.03
CA GLN A 37 -15.65 -12.10 -1.31
C GLN A 37 -15.18 -11.59 -2.68
N THR A 38 -15.86 -10.58 -3.19
CA THR A 38 -15.52 -9.91 -4.45
C THR A 38 -15.82 -8.42 -4.34
N GLY A 39 -14.87 -7.58 -4.77
CA GLY A 39 -15.01 -6.12 -4.71
C GLY A 39 -13.67 -5.42 -4.57
N PHE A 40 -13.70 -4.20 -4.04
CA PHE A 40 -12.48 -3.47 -3.71
C PHE A 40 -12.28 -3.42 -2.20
N VAL A 41 -11.15 -3.93 -1.73
CA VAL A 41 -10.82 -4.04 -0.29
C VAL A 41 -10.12 -2.77 0.17
N VAL A 42 -10.48 -2.29 1.37
CA VAL A 42 -9.78 -1.23 2.11
C VAL A 42 -9.59 -1.73 3.54
N ALA A 43 -8.41 -2.25 3.83
CA ALA A 43 -8.07 -2.84 5.12
C ALA A 43 -7.19 -1.88 5.94
N PRO A 44 -7.54 -1.61 7.20
CA PRO A 44 -6.68 -0.84 8.10
C PRO A 44 -5.53 -1.69 8.63
N PHE A 45 -4.51 -1.04 9.22
CA PHE A 45 -3.47 -1.76 9.97
C PHE A 45 -4.06 -2.50 11.19
N SER A 46 -5.08 -1.92 11.82
CA SER A 46 -5.83 -2.55 12.91
C SER A 46 -7.32 -2.36 12.72
N ILE A 47 -8.04 -3.48 12.69
CA ILE A 47 -9.49 -3.50 12.53
C ILE A 47 -10.13 -3.14 13.86
N SER A 48 -10.95 -2.10 13.86
CA SER A 48 -11.73 -1.66 15.02
C SER A 48 -13.08 -1.08 14.56
N PRO A 49 -14.07 -0.92 15.46
CA PRO A 49 -15.34 -0.29 15.09
C PRO A 49 -15.20 1.14 14.51
N SER A 50 -14.15 1.88 14.89
CA SER A 50 -13.88 3.23 14.39
C SER A 50 -13.00 3.25 13.12
N CYS A 51 -12.39 2.12 12.77
CA CYS A 51 -11.54 1.96 11.59
C CYS A 51 -11.71 0.52 11.09
N PRO A 52 -12.82 0.21 10.40
CA PRO A 52 -13.15 -1.15 10.01
C PRO A 52 -12.41 -1.60 8.74
N LEU A 53 -12.33 -2.91 8.52
CA LEU A 53 -12.04 -3.47 7.20
C LEU A 53 -13.29 -3.29 6.32
N VAL A 54 -13.13 -2.61 5.19
CA VAL A 54 -14.24 -2.26 4.30
C VAL A 54 -14.10 -2.99 2.97
N LEU A 55 -15.22 -3.54 2.48
CA LEU A 55 -15.34 -4.07 1.12
C LEU A 55 -16.37 -3.25 0.34
N ILE A 56 -15.92 -2.57 -0.72
CA ILE A 56 -16.78 -1.87 -1.66
C ILE A 56 -17.32 -2.89 -2.67
N ARG A 57 -18.64 -3.09 -2.68
CA ARG A 57 -19.26 -4.00 -3.65
C ARG A 57 -19.16 -3.43 -5.06
N PRO A 58 -18.92 -4.28 -6.07
CA PRO A 58 -18.73 -3.84 -7.45
C PRO A 58 -20.07 -3.65 -8.18
N ASP A 59 -20.98 -2.82 -7.66
CA ASP A 59 -22.27 -2.52 -8.33
C ASP A 59 -22.03 -1.84 -9.70
N VAL A 60 -20.92 -1.11 -9.81
CA VAL A 60 -20.38 -0.57 -11.06
C VAL A 60 -18.90 -0.93 -11.12
N VAL A 61 -18.49 -1.58 -12.21
CA VAL A 61 -17.09 -1.72 -12.61
C VAL A 61 -16.95 -1.12 -14.00
N GLN A 62 -16.17 -0.05 -14.11
CA GLN A 62 -15.96 0.63 -15.39
C GLN A 62 -14.49 0.93 -15.58
N THR A 63 -13.94 0.46 -16.69
CA THR A 63 -12.56 0.74 -17.11
C THR A 63 -12.57 1.85 -18.14
N PHE A 64 -11.73 2.86 -17.93
CA PHE A 64 -11.51 3.96 -18.84
C PHE A 64 -10.14 3.76 -19.52
N PRO A 65 -10.01 4.04 -20.82
CA PRO A 65 -8.80 3.74 -21.58
C PRO A 65 -7.60 4.59 -21.17
N SER A 66 -7.84 5.73 -20.50
CA SER A 66 -6.78 6.63 -20.03
C SER A 66 -7.10 7.26 -18.69
N TYR A 67 -6.11 7.29 -17.77
CA TYR A 67 -6.18 8.11 -16.55
C TYR A 67 -6.36 9.61 -16.83
N ARG A 68 -6.08 10.08 -18.05
CA ARG A 68 -6.31 11.47 -18.47
C ARG A 68 -7.79 11.78 -18.72
N GLU A 69 -8.60 10.75 -18.93
CA GLU A 69 -10.06 10.89 -19.14
C GLU A 69 -10.84 10.83 -17.81
N CYS A 70 -10.16 10.60 -16.68
CA CYS A 70 -10.74 10.60 -15.34
C CYS A 70 -11.46 11.89 -14.95
N ALA A 71 -11.16 13.02 -15.60
CA ALA A 71 -11.83 14.29 -15.33
C ALA A 71 -13.35 14.22 -15.58
N PHE A 72 -13.79 13.35 -16.51
CA PHE A 72 -15.22 13.11 -16.79
C PHE A 72 -15.90 12.21 -15.75
N VAL A 73 -15.11 11.56 -14.87
CA VAL A 73 -15.58 10.52 -13.96
C VAL A 73 -16.32 11.09 -12.74
N GLY A 74 -16.16 12.38 -12.36
CA GLY A 74 -17.22 12.95 -11.53
C GLY A 74 -17.06 14.32 -10.87
N ALA A 75 -17.89 15.26 -11.32
CA ALA A 75 -18.58 16.18 -10.40
C ALA A 75 -19.59 15.42 -9.50
N GLY A 76 -20.18 14.32 -9.99
CA GLY A 76 -21.18 13.52 -9.26
C GLY A 76 -20.61 12.49 -8.26
N LEU A 77 -19.41 11.95 -8.49
CA LEU A 77 -18.74 11.01 -7.57
C LEU A 77 -18.35 11.67 -6.24
N LEU A 78 -17.72 12.85 -6.32
CA LEU A 78 -17.18 13.54 -5.16
C LEU A 78 -18.28 14.23 -4.33
N GLN A 79 -19.34 14.73 -4.96
CA GLN A 79 -20.47 15.33 -4.24
C GLN A 79 -21.22 14.32 -3.35
N ALA A 80 -21.22 13.03 -3.71
CA ALA A 80 -21.99 12.01 -3.00
C ALA A 80 -21.35 11.52 -1.68
N VAL A 81 -20.04 11.72 -1.48
CA VAL A 81 -19.29 11.17 -0.33
C VAL A 81 -18.70 12.26 0.57
N ARG A 82 -18.98 13.55 0.31
CA ARG A 82 -18.59 14.66 1.20
C ARG A 82 -19.39 14.59 2.51
N ARG A 83 -18.91 13.80 3.47
CA ARG A 83 -19.03 14.14 4.89
C ARG A 83 -17.71 14.76 5.33
N PRO A 84 -17.71 15.93 5.99
CA PRO A 84 -16.51 16.43 6.61
C PRO A 84 -16.02 15.39 7.61
N LEU A 85 -14.78 14.92 7.43
CA LEU A 85 -14.09 14.22 8.49
C LEU A 85 -14.06 15.18 9.66
N SER A 86 -14.58 14.77 10.82
CA SER A 86 -14.39 15.53 12.05
C SER A 86 -12.89 15.76 12.19
N SER A 87 -12.49 17.03 12.30
CA SER A 87 -11.14 17.44 12.67
C SER A 87 -10.84 16.85 14.04
N GLY A 88 -10.39 15.59 14.08
CA GLY A 88 -9.75 15.02 15.24
C GLY A 88 -8.57 15.92 15.59
N GLU A 89 -8.34 16.13 16.88
CA GLU A 89 -7.38 17.10 17.40
C GLU A 89 -6.10 17.14 16.55
N THR A 90 -5.84 18.34 16.05
CA THR A 90 -4.64 18.72 15.30
C THR A 90 -3.46 18.69 16.25
N THR A 91 -3.00 17.50 16.66
CA THR A 91 -1.68 17.38 17.25
C THR A 91 -0.70 17.66 16.13
N SER A 92 -0.10 18.85 16.13
CA SER A 92 1.12 19.09 15.37
C SER A 92 2.13 18.02 15.79
N LEU A 93 2.29 16.99 14.97
CA LEU A 93 3.16 15.86 15.27
C LEU A 93 4.60 16.31 15.04
N ASN A 94 5.15 16.89 16.11
CA ASN A 94 6.46 17.50 16.11
C ASN A 94 7.55 16.42 16.12
N ARG A 95 8.77 16.80 15.70
CA ARG A 95 9.98 15.96 15.76
C ARG A 95 10.15 15.28 17.12
N ASP A 96 9.75 15.96 18.19
CA ASP A 96 9.80 15.46 19.57
C ASP A 96 8.95 14.20 19.79
N THR A 97 7.73 14.15 19.25
CA THR A 97 6.85 12.97 19.37
C THR A 97 7.47 11.76 18.70
N TYR A 98 8.10 11.96 17.53
CA TYR A 98 8.83 10.89 16.86
C TYR A 98 10.07 10.46 17.65
N ALA A 99 10.82 11.40 18.24
CA ALA A 99 11.98 11.08 19.07
C ALA A 99 11.59 10.25 20.30
N ASP A 100 10.44 10.56 20.92
CA ASP A 100 9.88 9.78 22.03
C ASP A 100 9.52 8.36 21.62
N ASP A 101 8.81 8.21 20.49
CA ASP A 101 8.47 6.90 19.93
C ASP A 101 9.74 6.12 19.55
N PHE A 102 10.70 6.77 18.90
CA PHE A 102 11.96 6.17 18.52
C PHE A 102 12.71 5.62 19.74
N ARG A 103 12.82 6.39 20.83
CA ARG A 103 13.47 5.92 22.07
C ARG A 103 12.81 4.67 22.63
N ARG A 104 11.47 4.61 22.64
CA ARG A 104 10.72 3.42 23.11
C ARG A 104 10.96 2.21 22.20
N PHE A 105 10.88 2.40 20.90
CA PHE A 105 11.09 1.34 19.91
C PHE A 105 12.53 0.81 19.94
N PHE A 106 13.51 1.72 20.01
CA PHE A 106 14.91 1.40 20.06
C PHE A 106 15.30 0.65 21.34
N ALA A 107 14.70 0.99 22.48
CA ALA A 107 14.87 0.23 23.72
C ALA A 107 14.42 -1.23 23.55
N GLY A 108 13.24 -1.46 22.96
CA GLY A 108 12.73 -2.81 22.67
C GLY A 108 13.64 -3.64 21.73
N LEU A 109 14.32 -2.98 20.78
CA LEU A 109 15.32 -3.61 19.91
C LEU A 109 16.63 -3.89 20.67
N SER A 110 17.11 -2.93 21.47
CA SER A 110 18.36 -3.04 22.23
C SER A 110 18.30 -4.16 23.27
N ASP A 111 17.16 -4.29 23.94
CA ASP A 111 16.90 -5.34 24.93
C ASP A 111 16.70 -6.73 24.28
N GLY A 112 16.67 -6.80 22.94
CA GLY A 112 16.51 -8.04 22.19
C GLY A 112 15.09 -8.61 22.21
N ARG A 113 14.10 -7.85 22.70
CA ARG A 113 12.68 -8.24 22.64
C ARG A 113 12.19 -8.33 21.19
N PHE A 114 12.72 -7.46 20.32
CA PHE A 114 12.41 -7.45 18.90
C PHE A 114 13.68 -7.56 18.06
N SER A 115 13.59 -8.28 16.94
CA SER A 115 14.66 -8.33 15.93
C SER A 115 14.50 -7.23 14.88
N LYS A 116 13.25 -6.75 14.70
CA LYS A 116 12.88 -5.68 13.78
C LYS A 116 11.61 -5.01 14.30
N LEU A 117 11.55 -3.68 14.19
CA LEU A 117 10.32 -2.90 14.33
C LEU A 117 10.21 -1.92 13.17
N VAL A 118 9.01 -1.43 12.89
CA VAL A 118 8.76 -0.34 11.95
C VAL A 118 8.06 0.74 12.72
N LEU A 119 8.70 1.90 12.82
CA LEU A 119 8.11 3.09 13.43
C LEU A 119 7.54 3.97 12.34
N SER A 120 6.25 4.30 12.46
CA SER A 120 5.55 5.20 11.56
C SER A 120 5.37 6.60 12.16
N ARG A 121 5.08 7.56 11.29
CA ARG A 121 4.59 8.88 11.64
C ARG A 121 3.74 9.43 10.50
N CYS A 122 3.05 10.52 10.77
CA CYS A 122 2.42 11.32 9.73
C CYS A 122 2.93 12.77 9.73
N ALA A 123 2.64 13.47 8.64
CA ALA A 123 2.87 14.89 8.50
C ALA A 123 1.62 15.53 7.89
N GLU A 124 1.24 16.69 8.40
CA GLU A 124 0.11 17.44 7.89
C GLU A 124 0.58 18.52 6.93
N VAL A 125 -0.09 18.62 5.78
CA VAL A 125 0.16 19.64 4.77
C VAL A 125 -1.15 20.39 4.59
N GLN A 126 -1.12 21.70 4.86
CA GLN A 126 -2.20 22.61 4.53
C GLN A 126 -2.01 23.13 3.11
N SER A 127 -3.09 23.20 2.33
CA SER A 127 -3.12 23.90 1.05
C SER A 127 -4.04 25.11 1.14
N GLU A 128 -3.68 26.20 0.45
CA GLU A 128 -4.54 27.38 0.30
C GLU A 128 -5.70 27.12 -0.68
N GLU A 129 -5.54 26.14 -1.57
CA GLU A 129 -6.54 25.74 -2.56
C GLU A 129 -6.98 24.27 -2.35
N ASP A 130 -8.28 24.00 -2.52
CA ASP A 130 -8.85 22.63 -2.58
C ASP A 130 -8.41 21.96 -3.90
N ALA A 131 -7.27 21.27 -3.84
CA ALA A 131 -6.78 20.49 -4.97
C ALA A 131 -7.74 19.30 -5.16
N GLN A 132 -8.51 19.36 -6.25
CA GLN A 132 -9.53 18.36 -6.53
C GLN A 132 -8.94 16.94 -6.48
N PRO A 133 -9.51 16.01 -5.67
CA PRO A 133 -8.93 14.68 -5.48
C PRO A 133 -8.67 13.89 -6.77
N LEU A 134 -9.53 14.05 -7.78
CA LEU A 134 -9.35 13.44 -9.10
C LEU A 134 -8.11 13.97 -9.83
N THR A 135 -7.80 15.26 -9.67
CA THR A 135 -6.58 15.86 -10.21
C THR A 135 -5.34 15.31 -9.51
N LEU A 136 -5.38 15.13 -8.19
CA LEU A 136 -4.29 14.50 -7.43
C LEU A 136 -4.06 13.05 -7.86
N PHE A 137 -5.15 12.27 -8.04
CA PHE A 137 -5.07 10.92 -8.58
C PHE A 137 -4.44 10.89 -9.97
N GLN A 138 -4.88 11.75 -10.89
CA GLN A 138 -4.33 11.83 -12.25
C GLN A 138 -2.83 12.17 -12.24
N ARG A 139 -2.41 13.15 -11.42
CA ARG A 139 -0.98 13.49 -11.25
C ARG A 139 -0.18 12.31 -10.73
N ALA A 140 -0.69 11.58 -9.73
CA ALA A 140 -0.03 10.40 -9.20
C ALA A 140 0.13 9.30 -10.26
N CYS A 141 -0.89 9.06 -11.10
CA CYS A 141 -0.82 8.13 -12.23
C CYS A 141 0.27 8.52 -13.24
N GLU A 142 0.39 9.80 -13.58
CA GLU A 142 1.40 10.29 -14.51
C GLU A 142 2.82 10.24 -13.96
N MET A 143 2.99 10.61 -12.68
CA MET A 143 4.30 10.68 -12.04
C MET A 143 4.89 9.32 -11.67
N TYR A 144 4.04 8.33 -11.37
CA TYR A 144 4.46 7.06 -10.78
C TYR A 144 4.00 5.85 -11.60
N PRO A 145 4.43 5.73 -12.87
CA PRO A 145 3.97 4.66 -13.76
C PRO A 145 4.20 3.27 -13.18
N ARG A 146 5.26 3.04 -12.39
CA ARG A 146 5.62 1.74 -11.79
C ARG A 146 4.79 1.33 -10.56
N MET A 147 3.94 2.20 -10.03
CA MET A 147 3.22 1.97 -8.77
C MET A 147 1.74 1.68 -8.99
N PHE A 148 1.15 0.89 -8.11
CA PHE A 148 -0.30 0.83 -7.97
C PHE A 148 -0.79 2.17 -7.42
N ILE A 149 -1.73 2.80 -8.11
CA ILE A 149 -2.33 4.07 -7.70
C ILE A 149 -3.80 3.82 -7.39
N SER A 150 -4.30 4.32 -6.26
CA SER A 150 -5.72 4.27 -5.95
C SER A 150 -6.20 5.53 -5.23
N LEU A 151 -7.35 6.05 -5.65
CA LEU A 151 -8.15 7.01 -4.91
C LEU A 151 -9.42 6.30 -4.42
N VAL A 152 -9.57 6.20 -3.10
CA VAL A 152 -10.71 5.49 -2.47
C VAL A 152 -11.43 6.42 -1.52
N CYS A 153 -12.76 6.31 -1.46
CA CYS A 153 -13.57 7.05 -0.52
C CYS A 153 -14.79 6.24 -0.08
N THR A 154 -14.95 6.08 1.23
CA THR A 154 -16.14 5.50 1.88
C THR A 154 -16.49 6.31 3.14
N PRO A 155 -17.74 6.26 3.62
CA PRO A 155 -18.14 6.86 4.90
C PRO A 155 -17.30 6.39 6.09
N GLN A 156 -16.83 5.15 6.06
CA GLN A 156 -16.04 4.50 7.11
C GLN A 156 -14.55 4.87 7.03
N SER A 157 -13.99 4.96 5.82
CA SER A 157 -12.56 5.19 5.61
C SER A 157 -12.17 6.65 5.47
N GLY A 158 -13.12 7.51 5.09
CA GLY A 158 -12.81 8.79 4.48
C GLY A 158 -12.11 8.62 3.13
N MET A 159 -11.43 9.67 2.65
CA MET A 159 -10.76 9.67 1.36
C MET A 159 -9.25 9.41 1.50
N TRP A 160 -8.73 8.49 0.69
CA TRP A 160 -7.31 8.13 0.66
C TRP A 160 -6.79 8.07 -0.78
N LEU A 161 -5.62 8.68 -0.99
CA LEU A 161 -4.80 8.47 -2.19
C LEU A 161 -3.57 7.66 -1.83
N THR A 162 -3.31 6.58 -2.56
CA THR A 162 -2.20 5.65 -2.34
C THR A 162 -1.39 5.50 -3.62
N ALA A 163 -0.06 5.48 -3.51
CA ALA A 163 0.86 5.19 -4.62
C ALA A 163 1.95 4.21 -4.16
N THR A 164 1.67 2.92 -4.21
CA THR A 164 2.49 1.88 -3.57
C THR A 164 3.13 0.93 -4.59
N PRO A 165 4.40 0.54 -4.40
CA PRO A 165 5.05 -0.51 -5.17
C PRO A 165 4.88 -1.91 -4.55
N GLU A 166 4.31 -2.02 -3.34
CA GLU A 166 4.39 -3.23 -2.52
C GLU A 166 3.15 -4.11 -2.69
N ILE A 167 3.30 -5.18 -3.48
CA ILE A 167 2.29 -6.23 -3.64
C ILE A 167 2.22 -7.03 -2.35
N LEU A 168 1.07 -6.99 -1.67
CA LEU A 168 0.79 -7.92 -0.58
C LEU A 168 0.47 -9.30 -1.13
N LEU A 169 -0.45 -9.36 -2.09
CA LEU A 169 -0.88 -10.59 -2.73
C LEU A 169 -1.53 -10.30 -4.09
N GLU A 170 -1.08 -10.99 -5.12
CA GLU A 170 -1.60 -10.89 -6.49
C GLU A 170 -1.85 -12.30 -7.03
N GLY A 171 -2.91 -12.51 -7.81
CA GLY A 171 -3.20 -13.84 -8.34
C GLY A 171 -4.22 -13.88 -9.48
N ILE A 172 -4.03 -14.86 -10.36
CA ILE A 172 -4.94 -15.22 -11.47
C ILE A 172 -5.00 -16.74 -11.61
N GLY A 173 -6.22 -17.30 -11.58
CA GLY A 173 -6.37 -18.74 -11.45
C GLY A 173 -5.69 -19.22 -10.17
N ASN A 174 -4.94 -20.32 -10.22
CA ASN A 174 -4.20 -20.86 -9.08
C ASN A 174 -2.78 -20.30 -8.94
N GLN A 175 -2.33 -19.40 -9.82
CA GLN A 175 -0.99 -18.82 -9.77
C GLN A 175 -1.03 -17.52 -8.96
N TRP A 176 -0.19 -17.45 -7.94
CA TRP A 176 -0.13 -16.33 -7.00
C TRP A 176 1.28 -15.79 -6.84
N ARG A 177 1.35 -14.55 -6.36
CA ARG A 177 2.58 -13.82 -6.13
C ARG A 177 2.49 -12.92 -4.90
N THR A 178 3.59 -12.82 -4.16
CA THR A 178 3.84 -11.77 -3.17
C THR A 178 5.29 -11.28 -3.29
N ILE A 179 5.65 -10.19 -2.62
CA ILE A 179 7.01 -9.65 -2.66
C ILE A 179 7.53 -9.30 -1.26
N ALA A 180 8.81 -9.56 -1.03
CA ALA A 180 9.54 -8.98 0.10
C ALA A 180 10.21 -7.69 -0.37
N LEU A 181 9.63 -6.53 -0.04
CA LEU A 181 10.17 -5.22 -0.37
C LEU A 181 10.67 -4.52 0.90
N ALA A 182 11.98 -4.50 1.12
CA ALA A 182 12.58 -3.87 2.30
C ALA A 182 14.04 -3.49 2.01
N GLY A 183 14.64 -2.69 2.89
CA GLY A 183 15.86 -1.95 2.59
C GLY A 183 15.56 -0.78 1.66
N THR A 184 15.96 0.42 2.05
CA THR A 184 15.65 1.65 1.30
C THR A 184 16.91 2.48 1.14
N MET A 185 17.13 3.01 -0.06
CA MET A 185 18.14 4.04 -0.31
C MET A 185 17.57 5.11 -1.25
N LYS A 186 18.09 6.34 -1.14
CA LYS A 186 17.80 7.41 -2.09
C LYS A 186 18.59 7.16 -3.38
N LEU A 187 17.96 7.44 -4.52
CA LEU A 187 18.67 7.56 -5.80
C LEU A 187 19.34 8.93 -5.88
N GLU A 188 20.64 8.95 -6.18
CA GLU A 188 21.44 10.16 -6.32
C GLU A 188 22.39 10.04 -7.52
N GLY A 189 22.79 11.17 -8.11
CA GLY A 189 23.79 11.20 -9.19
C GLY A 189 23.36 10.49 -10.49
N ASP A 190 24.33 9.86 -11.16
CA ASP A 190 24.16 9.23 -12.47
C ASP A 190 23.18 8.03 -12.46
N ASP A 191 22.90 7.45 -11.28
CA ASP A 191 21.97 6.33 -11.10
C ASP A 191 20.49 6.72 -11.35
N LEU A 192 20.17 8.02 -11.41
CA LEU A 192 18.81 8.52 -11.68
C LEU A 192 18.23 8.03 -13.02
N LEU A 193 19.10 7.64 -13.96
CA LEU A 193 18.73 7.16 -15.29
C LEU A 193 18.48 5.65 -15.36
N GLY A 194 18.89 4.87 -14.35
CA GLY A 194 18.75 3.41 -14.30
C GLY A 194 17.86 2.90 -13.16
N GLU A 195 18.00 1.62 -12.85
CA GLU A 195 17.37 0.95 -11.69
C GLU A 195 18.25 1.02 -10.42
N GLY A 196 19.40 1.71 -10.45
CA GLY A 196 20.40 1.72 -9.38
C GLY A 196 21.33 0.50 -9.41
N GLU A 197 21.68 0.03 -10.61
CA GLU A 197 22.46 -1.20 -10.87
C GLU A 197 23.86 -1.19 -10.23
N HIS A 198 24.41 0.00 -9.93
CA HIS A 198 25.73 0.17 -9.33
C HIS A 198 25.70 0.47 -7.83
N MET A 199 24.52 0.46 -7.20
CA MET A 199 24.38 0.77 -5.78
C MET A 199 24.86 -0.38 -4.90
N THR A 200 25.71 -0.06 -3.93
CA THR A 200 26.16 -1.00 -2.89
C THR A 200 25.24 -0.90 -1.68
N TRP A 201 24.59 -2.00 -1.32
CA TRP A 201 23.67 -2.07 -0.19
C TRP A 201 24.40 -2.25 1.14
N SER A 202 23.94 -1.54 2.18
CA SER A 202 24.45 -1.73 3.54
C SER A 202 24.02 -3.07 4.13
N THR A 203 24.81 -3.59 5.08
CA THR A 203 24.48 -4.80 5.84
C THR A 203 23.11 -4.70 6.50
N LYS A 204 22.78 -3.52 7.06
CA LYS A 204 21.46 -3.21 7.64
C LYS A 204 20.34 -3.46 6.64
N ASN A 205 20.42 -2.87 5.43
CA ASN A 205 19.38 -2.99 4.41
C ASN A 205 19.23 -4.43 3.91
N ILE A 206 20.34 -5.15 3.71
CA ILE A 206 20.33 -6.57 3.32
C ILE A 206 19.66 -7.42 4.41
N GLN A 207 20.02 -7.21 5.68
CA GLN A 207 19.44 -7.93 6.80
C GLN A 207 17.95 -7.62 6.96
N GLU A 208 17.56 -6.35 6.81
CA GLU A 208 16.16 -5.95 6.87
C GLU A 208 15.33 -6.68 5.81
N GLN A 209 15.82 -6.72 4.57
CA GLN A 209 15.15 -7.43 3.49
C GLN A 209 15.07 -8.94 3.76
N ARG A 210 16.15 -9.53 4.28
CA ARG A 210 16.18 -10.95 4.61
C ARG A 210 15.15 -11.33 5.67
N TYR A 211 14.92 -10.50 6.68
CA TYR A 211 13.86 -10.73 7.67
C TYR A 211 12.47 -10.84 7.04
N VAL A 212 12.16 -9.97 6.07
CA VAL A 212 10.88 -9.99 5.37
C VAL A 212 10.77 -11.24 4.49
N ALA A 213 11.81 -11.53 3.69
CA ALA A 213 11.83 -12.69 2.80
C ALA A 213 11.67 -14.02 3.56
N THR A 214 12.42 -14.22 4.64
CA THR A 214 12.31 -15.41 5.49
C THR A 214 10.94 -15.53 6.14
N TYR A 215 10.34 -14.43 6.58
CA TYR A 215 8.98 -14.45 7.13
C TYR A 215 7.96 -14.91 6.09
N LEU A 216 8.03 -14.37 4.86
CA LEU A 216 7.11 -14.73 3.78
C LEU A 216 7.26 -16.21 3.41
N MET A 217 8.48 -16.70 3.22
CA MET A 217 8.73 -18.13 2.94
C MET A 217 8.10 -19.03 4.01
N ASN A 218 8.35 -18.75 5.30
CA ASN A 218 7.80 -19.52 6.42
C ASN A 218 6.26 -19.49 6.49
N CYS A 219 5.63 -18.44 5.98
CA CYS A 219 4.18 -18.36 5.89
C CYS A 219 3.66 -19.19 4.71
N LEU A 220 4.27 -19.02 3.53
CA LEU A 220 3.88 -19.70 2.31
C LEU A 220 4.01 -21.23 2.43
N GLU A 221 5.07 -21.73 3.06
CA GLU A 221 5.28 -23.17 3.31
C GLU A 221 4.13 -23.85 4.08
N ARG A 222 3.23 -23.09 4.71
CA ARG A 222 2.08 -23.61 5.46
C ARG A 222 0.79 -23.71 4.65
N VAL A 223 0.70 -22.96 3.55
CA VAL A 223 -0.58 -22.71 2.85
C VAL A 223 -0.48 -22.80 1.33
N ALA A 224 0.72 -22.90 0.77
CA ALA A 224 0.96 -22.85 -0.66
C ALA A 224 1.83 -24.02 -1.13
N ASP A 225 1.69 -24.36 -2.41
CA ASP A 225 2.51 -25.34 -3.12
C ASP A 225 3.39 -24.62 -4.18
N ASP A 226 4.31 -25.36 -4.81
CA ASP A 226 5.16 -24.88 -5.92
C ASP A 226 5.84 -23.51 -5.67
N ILE A 227 6.31 -23.28 -4.45
CA ILE A 227 6.88 -22.00 -4.03
C ILE A 227 8.25 -21.77 -4.69
N HIS A 228 8.42 -20.63 -5.34
CA HIS A 228 9.67 -20.18 -5.94
C HIS A 228 10.03 -18.77 -5.45
N GLU A 229 11.25 -18.59 -4.95
CA GLU A 229 11.82 -17.28 -4.59
C GLU A 229 12.85 -16.84 -5.64
N GLU A 230 12.71 -15.61 -6.13
CA GLU A 230 13.69 -14.97 -7.02
C GLU A 230 14.18 -13.64 -6.43
N GLY A 231 15.49 -13.46 -6.28
CA GLY A 231 16.11 -12.25 -5.75
C GLY A 231 17.05 -12.51 -4.55
N PRO A 232 17.41 -11.47 -3.76
CA PRO A 232 16.93 -10.09 -3.89
C PRO A 232 17.58 -9.33 -5.05
N ARG A 233 16.86 -8.38 -5.64
CA ARG A 233 17.36 -7.42 -6.63
C ARG A 233 16.98 -5.98 -6.29
N THR A 234 17.75 -5.03 -6.78
CA THR A 234 17.43 -3.60 -6.70
C THR A 234 16.24 -3.28 -7.60
N VAL A 235 15.23 -2.60 -7.07
CA VAL A 235 14.10 -2.07 -7.85
C VAL A 235 13.80 -0.63 -7.50
N ARG A 236 13.41 0.17 -8.49
CA ARG A 236 13.07 1.57 -8.29
C ARG A 236 11.60 1.81 -7.97
N ALA A 237 11.35 2.54 -6.88
CA ALA A 237 10.04 3.07 -6.51
C ALA A 237 10.10 4.59 -6.34
N ALA A 238 9.55 5.33 -7.31
CA ALA A 238 9.66 6.78 -7.40
C ALA A 238 11.13 7.25 -7.40
N ASN A 239 11.54 8.01 -6.37
CA ASN A 239 12.89 8.55 -6.16
C ASN A 239 13.75 7.69 -5.20
N LEU A 240 13.27 6.50 -4.84
CA LEU A 240 13.96 5.55 -3.97
C LEU A 240 14.23 4.25 -4.71
N VAL A 241 15.22 3.50 -4.23
CA VAL A 241 15.41 2.09 -4.56
C VAL A 241 15.14 1.22 -3.33
N HIS A 242 14.75 -0.02 -3.61
CA HIS A 242 14.46 -1.05 -2.63
C HIS A 242 15.13 -2.37 -3.01
N LEU A 243 15.46 -3.21 -2.02
CA LEU A 243 15.72 -4.62 -2.28
C LEU A 243 14.38 -5.36 -2.36
N ARG A 244 14.25 -6.21 -3.37
CA ARG A 244 13.04 -6.99 -3.65
C ARG A 244 13.38 -8.46 -3.89
N SER A 245 12.76 -9.36 -3.13
CA SER A 245 12.58 -10.76 -3.57
C SER A 245 11.13 -10.93 -4.03
N ASP A 246 10.93 -11.67 -5.12
CA ASP A 246 9.62 -12.11 -5.58
C ASP A 246 9.37 -13.55 -5.16
N PHE A 247 8.13 -13.82 -4.75
CA PHE A 247 7.67 -15.16 -4.45
C PHE A 247 6.52 -15.48 -5.39
N THR A 248 6.64 -16.56 -6.16
CA THR A 248 5.53 -17.14 -6.93
C THR A 248 5.18 -18.50 -6.34
N PHE A 249 3.89 -18.86 -6.35
CA PHE A 249 3.41 -20.09 -5.73
C PHE A 249 2.01 -20.44 -6.23
N THR A 250 1.55 -21.64 -5.89
CA THR A 250 0.18 -22.10 -6.15
C THR A 250 -0.65 -22.16 -4.88
N LEU A 251 -1.94 -21.82 -4.99
CA LEU A 251 -2.93 -22.08 -3.95
C LEU A 251 -3.93 -23.13 -4.45
N SER A 252 -4.21 -24.12 -3.61
CA SER A 252 -5.17 -25.18 -3.92
C SER A 252 -6.63 -24.71 -3.82
N ASP A 253 -6.90 -23.70 -2.98
CA ASP A 253 -8.23 -23.16 -2.74
C ASP A 253 -8.22 -21.63 -2.70
N ASN A 254 -8.60 -21.04 -3.82
CA ASN A 254 -8.66 -19.57 -3.96
C ASN A 254 -9.80 -18.93 -3.16
N GLU A 255 -10.82 -19.69 -2.77
CA GLU A 255 -11.92 -19.18 -1.95
C GLU A 255 -11.44 -18.84 -0.53
N ARG A 256 -10.28 -19.38 -0.12
CA ARG A 256 -9.64 -19.17 1.19
C ARG A 256 -8.54 -18.10 1.19
N VAL A 257 -8.54 -17.20 0.21
CA VAL A 257 -7.54 -16.12 0.10
C VAL A 257 -7.46 -15.21 1.34
N GLY A 258 -8.57 -15.00 2.05
CA GLY A 258 -8.61 -14.25 3.31
C GLY A 258 -7.77 -14.90 4.42
N ASP A 259 -7.69 -16.24 4.46
CA ASP A 259 -6.84 -16.95 5.43
C ASP A 259 -5.35 -16.72 5.12
N VAL A 260 -4.98 -16.75 3.83
CA VAL A 260 -3.63 -16.44 3.36
C VAL A 260 -3.27 -14.99 3.70
N LEU A 261 -4.17 -14.04 3.44
CA LEU A 261 -3.99 -12.64 3.79
C LEU A 261 -3.82 -12.44 5.30
N GLN A 262 -4.61 -13.13 6.13
CA GLN A 262 -4.49 -13.03 7.59
C GLN A 262 -3.16 -13.57 8.11
N LEU A 263 -2.63 -14.62 7.48
CA LEU A 263 -1.31 -15.15 7.78
C LEU A 263 -0.21 -14.15 7.39
N LEU A 264 -0.27 -13.58 6.18
CA LEU A 264 0.74 -12.65 5.67
C LEU A 264 0.72 -11.29 6.38
N HIS A 265 -0.46 -10.70 6.56
CA HIS A 265 -0.63 -9.32 7.01
C HIS A 265 -0.67 -9.17 8.55
N PRO A 266 -0.04 -8.12 9.12
CA PRO A 266 0.96 -7.27 8.47
C PRO A 266 2.29 -8.01 8.32
N THR A 267 2.99 -7.77 7.21
CA THR A 267 4.33 -8.31 6.99
C THR A 267 5.34 -7.55 7.86
N PRO A 268 6.54 -8.11 8.12
CA PRO A 268 7.60 -7.39 8.82
C PRO A 268 8.09 -6.13 8.11
N ALA A 269 7.81 -5.96 6.81
CA ALA A 269 8.15 -4.75 6.06
C ALA A 269 7.46 -3.51 6.63
N VAL A 270 6.27 -3.69 7.21
CA VAL A 270 5.47 -2.61 7.81
C VAL A 270 5.20 -2.79 9.30
N CYS A 271 5.49 -3.96 9.89
CA CYS A 271 5.29 -4.23 11.32
C CYS A 271 6.62 -4.51 12.03
N GLY A 272 6.93 -5.76 12.34
CA GLY A 272 8.14 -6.14 13.06
C GLY A 272 8.21 -7.64 13.33
N LEU A 273 9.22 -8.05 14.08
CA LEU A 273 9.47 -9.44 14.47
C LEU A 273 9.86 -9.54 15.95
N PRO A 274 9.25 -10.45 16.72
CA PRO A 274 8.15 -11.37 16.36
C PRO A 274 6.83 -10.64 16.01
N LYS A 275 6.05 -11.15 15.05
CA LYS A 275 4.92 -10.41 14.44
C LYS A 275 3.88 -9.92 15.46
N GLN A 276 3.32 -10.83 16.27
CA GLN A 276 2.22 -10.48 17.17
C GLN A 276 2.69 -9.50 18.26
N ASP A 277 3.83 -9.80 18.89
CA ASP A 277 4.40 -8.93 19.91
C ASP A 277 4.73 -7.53 19.36
N ALA A 278 5.26 -7.45 18.14
CA ALA A 278 5.57 -6.18 17.48
C ALA A 278 4.29 -5.41 17.14
N TYR A 279 3.26 -6.10 16.68
CA TYR A 279 1.95 -5.52 16.38
C TYR A 279 1.32 -4.88 17.62
N ASP A 280 1.23 -5.62 18.72
CA ASP A 280 0.67 -5.14 19.98
C ASP A 280 1.50 -4.00 20.58
N PHE A 281 2.83 -4.08 20.43
CA PHE A 281 3.74 -3.02 20.85
C PHE A 281 3.54 -1.74 20.06
N ILE A 282 3.42 -1.82 18.73
CA ILE A 282 3.15 -0.66 17.86
C ILE A 282 1.86 0.03 18.27
N LEU A 283 0.77 -0.72 18.42
CA LEU A 283 -0.54 -0.17 18.80
C LEU A 283 -0.53 0.51 20.17
N SER A 284 0.34 0.06 21.08
CA SER A 284 0.44 0.61 22.44
C SER A 284 1.42 1.77 22.57
N ASN A 285 2.34 1.96 21.61
CA ASN A 285 3.48 2.87 21.78
C ASN A 285 3.63 3.94 20.70
N GLU A 286 3.01 3.83 19.53
CA GLU A 286 2.96 4.95 18.58
C GLU A 286 1.93 5.98 19.03
N HIS A 287 2.32 7.25 19.09
CA HIS A 287 1.35 8.30 19.43
C HIS A 287 0.31 8.52 18.32
N THR A 288 0.67 8.26 17.07
CA THR A 288 -0.22 8.47 15.93
C THR A 288 -0.83 7.14 15.48
N PRO A 289 -2.18 7.01 15.43
CA PRO A 289 -2.80 5.83 14.87
C PRO A 289 -2.51 5.75 13.37
N ARG A 290 -2.15 4.56 12.89
CA ARG A 290 -1.89 4.33 11.46
C ARG A 290 -3.15 4.39 10.60
N LEU A 291 -4.32 4.08 11.17
CA LEU A 291 -5.58 3.95 10.43
C LEU A 291 -5.38 2.98 9.23
N TYR A 292 -5.58 3.47 8.00
CA TYR A 292 -5.38 2.70 6.77
C TYR A 292 -3.94 2.69 6.24
N TYR A 293 -3.03 3.50 6.80
CA TYR A 293 -1.60 3.37 6.50
C TYR A 293 -1.05 2.04 7.04
N SER A 294 -0.15 1.39 6.30
CA SER A 294 0.35 0.03 6.58
C SER A 294 -0.71 -1.08 6.59
N GLY A 295 -1.96 -0.76 6.25
CA GLY A 295 -3.00 -1.72 5.89
C GLY A 295 -2.78 -2.30 4.50
N PHE A 296 -3.85 -2.68 3.80
CA PHE A 296 -3.79 -3.06 2.40
C PHE A 296 -5.07 -2.70 1.64
N MET A 297 -4.98 -2.54 0.34
CA MET A 297 -6.13 -2.25 -0.51
C MET A 297 -5.94 -2.75 -1.93
N GLY A 298 -7.05 -2.89 -2.64
CA GLY A 298 -7.04 -3.26 -4.05
C GLY A 298 -8.23 -4.13 -4.47
N PRO A 299 -8.36 -4.44 -5.76
CA PRO A 299 -9.39 -5.33 -6.26
C PRO A 299 -9.18 -6.78 -5.79
N LEU A 300 -10.25 -7.39 -5.28
CA LEU A 300 -10.34 -8.79 -4.89
C LEU A 300 -11.34 -9.49 -5.81
N ASN A 301 -10.89 -10.53 -6.51
CA ASN A 301 -11.70 -11.35 -7.39
C ASN A 301 -12.50 -10.54 -8.44
N LEU A 302 -11.90 -9.50 -9.02
CA LEU A 302 -12.53 -8.70 -10.06
C LEU A 302 -12.04 -9.08 -11.45
N ARG A 303 -12.90 -8.91 -12.45
CA ARG A 303 -12.49 -9.05 -13.85
C ARG A 303 -11.61 -7.87 -14.23
N HIS A 304 -10.47 -8.17 -14.83
CA HIS A 304 -9.60 -7.17 -15.42
C HIS A 304 -9.70 -7.28 -16.95
N GLN A 305 -10.00 -6.17 -17.62
CA GLN A 305 -9.92 -6.12 -19.08
C GLN A 305 -8.48 -5.74 -19.47
N PRO A 306 -7.75 -6.60 -20.20
CA PRO A 306 -6.42 -6.25 -20.68
C PRO A 306 -6.50 -5.01 -21.58
N SER A 307 -5.56 -4.07 -21.43
CA SER A 307 -5.41 -3.01 -22.41
C SER A 307 -4.80 -3.57 -23.70
N ASP A 308 -5.32 -3.19 -24.87
CA ASP A 308 -4.78 -3.54 -26.19
C ASP A 308 -3.34 -3.01 -26.45
N ILE A 309 -2.72 -2.30 -25.49
CA ILE A 309 -1.51 -1.49 -25.69
C ILE A 309 -0.30 -1.96 -24.83
N SER A 310 -0.35 -3.10 -24.12
CA SER A 310 0.83 -3.55 -23.37
C SER A 310 1.97 -4.03 -24.31
N PRO A 311 3.16 -3.40 -24.30
CA PRO A 311 4.31 -3.90 -25.02
C PRO A 311 5.06 -4.88 -24.11
N GLN A 312 4.62 -6.14 -24.08
CA GLN A 312 5.51 -7.23 -23.70
C GLN A 312 5.72 -8.15 -24.90
N PRO A 313 6.96 -8.57 -25.20
CA PRO A 313 7.22 -9.54 -26.23
C PRO A 313 6.89 -10.93 -25.68
N SER A 314 5.65 -11.35 -25.83
CA SER A 314 5.27 -12.76 -25.79
C SER A 314 4.20 -13.00 -26.85
N ASP A 315 4.47 -13.91 -27.78
CA ASP A 315 3.65 -14.32 -28.94
C ASP A 315 2.29 -14.96 -28.58
N ILE A 316 1.56 -14.41 -27.61
CA ILE A 316 0.26 -14.92 -27.19
C ILE A 316 -0.71 -13.75 -27.21
N SER A 317 -1.41 -13.59 -28.34
CA SER A 317 -2.63 -12.78 -28.38
C SER A 317 -3.59 -13.32 -27.31
N PRO A 318 -4.17 -12.47 -26.44
CA PRO A 318 -5.09 -12.93 -25.40
C PRO A 318 -6.29 -13.61 -26.05
N GLN A 319 -6.52 -14.88 -25.70
CA GLN A 319 -7.68 -15.63 -26.14
C GLN A 319 -8.93 -15.13 -25.39
N PRO A 320 -10.14 -15.15 -25.99
CA PRO A 320 -11.39 -14.67 -25.35
C PRO A 320 -11.78 -15.37 -24.04
N SER A 321 -11.05 -16.40 -23.62
CA SER A 321 -11.23 -17.18 -22.39
C SER A 321 -10.52 -16.61 -21.15
N ASP A 322 -9.72 -15.54 -21.25
CA ASP A 322 -8.94 -14.97 -20.13
C ASP A 322 -9.72 -14.02 -19.18
N LEU A 323 -11.05 -14.10 -19.18
CA LEU A 323 -11.93 -13.40 -18.21
C LEU A 323 -11.89 -14.01 -16.80
N ARG A 324 -10.75 -14.57 -16.38
CA ARG A 324 -10.55 -15.09 -15.02
C ARG A 324 -10.61 -13.94 -14.02
N LEU A 325 -11.20 -14.20 -12.87
CA LEU A 325 -11.17 -13.25 -11.75
C LEU A 325 -9.71 -13.09 -11.32
N GLN A 326 -9.33 -11.85 -11.06
CA GLN A 326 -8.00 -11.48 -10.64
C GLN A 326 -8.06 -10.77 -9.29
N THR A 327 -7.02 -10.98 -8.51
CA THR A 327 -6.81 -10.30 -7.24
C THR A 327 -5.51 -9.52 -7.31
N HIS A 328 -5.56 -8.26 -6.93
CA HIS A 328 -4.40 -7.37 -6.86
C HIS A 328 -4.48 -6.57 -5.56
N LEU A 329 -3.83 -7.04 -4.51
CA LEU A 329 -3.84 -6.39 -3.19
C LEU A 329 -2.45 -5.85 -2.87
N TYR A 330 -2.41 -4.58 -2.52
CA TYR A 330 -1.17 -3.85 -2.25
C TYR A 330 -1.17 -3.30 -0.83
N VAL A 331 0.02 -3.28 -0.20
CA VAL A 331 0.21 -2.67 1.11
C VAL A 331 0.03 -1.15 0.98
N SER A 332 -0.78 -0.57 1.85
CA SER A 332 -1.16 0.85 1.81
C SER A 332 -0.03 1.74 2.32
N LEU A 333 0.93 2.02 1.43
CA LEU A 333 2.11 2.85 1.66
C LEU A 333 2.14 4.04 0.72
N ARG A 334 3.00 5.03 1.05
CA ARG A 334 3.13 6.28 0.30
C ARG A 334 1.74 6.84 -0.02
N CYS A 335 0.96 7.03 1.04
CA CYS A 335 -0.43 7.42 0.94
C CYS A 335 -0.68 8.67 1.76
N MET A 336 -1.80 9.31 1.46
CA MET A 336 -2.32 10.40 2.25
C MET A 336 -3.82 10.26 2.44
N GLN A 337 -4.28 10.67 3.62
CA GLN A 337 -5.69 10.93 3.88
C GLN A 337 -6.00 12.36 3.40
N ILE A 338 -7.07 12.49 2.62
CA ILE A 338 -7.51 13.76 2.04
C ILE A 338 -8.73 14.24 2.82
N THR A 339 -8.67 15.47 3.30
CA THR A 339 -9.82 16.24 3.81
C THR A 339 -10.01 17.48 2.92
N ASP A 340 -10.76 18.49 3.35
CA ASP A 340 -11.07 19.66 2.50
C ASP A 340 -9.80 20.42 2.04
N THR A 341 -9.02 20.99 2.96
CA THR A 341 -7.79 21.73 2.62
C THR A 341 -6.55 21.20 3.33
N GLN A 342 -6.68 20.04 3.98
CA GLN A 342 -5.62 19.42 4.78
C GLN A 342 -5.38 17.99 4.30
N TYR A 343 -4.10 17.68 4.12
CA TYR A 343 -3.61 16.38 3.69
C TYR A 343 -2.74 15.79 4.79
N ARG A 344 -3.04 14.57 5.23
CA ARG A 344 -2.22 13.86 6.21
C ARG A 344 -1.44 12.76 5.51
N LEU A 345 -0.14 12.95 5.36
CA LEU A 345 0.77 12.05 4.67
C LEU A 345 1.38 11.09 5.68
N TYR A 346 1.56 9.82 5.31
CA TYR A 346 2.10 8.79 6.21
C TYR A 346 3.39 8.18 5.67
N ALA A 347 4.34 7.90 6.57
CA ALA A 347 5.54 7.11 6.27
C ALA A 347 6.09 6.44 7.54
N GLY A 348 6.87 5.39 7.35
CA GLY A 348 7.55 4.67 8.42
C GLY A 348 8.90 4.15 7.96
N GLY A 349 9.79 3.94 8.93
CA GLY A 349 11.16 3.45 8.74
C GLY A 349 11.38 2.14 9.48
N GLY A 350 12.14 1.24 8.86
CA GLY A 350 12.53 -0.03 9.46
C GLY A 350 13.67 0.15 10.46
N LEU A 351 13.39 -0.16 11.72
CA LEU A 351 14.33 -0.05 12.82
C LEU A 351 15.00 -1.38 13.14
N LEU A 352 16.33 -1.35 13.19
CA LEU A 352 17.21 -2.41 13.69
C LEU A 352 18.06 -1.87 14.85
N LYS A 353 18.90 -2.72 15.47
CA LYS A 353 19.72 -2.35 16.63
C LYS A 353 20.77 -1.27 16.35
N ASP A 354 21.12 -1.07 15.08
CA ASP A 354 22.07 -0.07 14.58
C ASP A 354 21.39 1.17 13.97
N SER A 355 20.06 1.27 14.06
CA SER A 355 19.32 2.44 13.59
C SER A 355 19.68 3.71 14.34
N VAL A 356 19.76 4.82 13.61
CA VAL A 356 20.06 6.15 14.13
C VAL A 356 18.88 7.08 13.84
N GLU A 357 18.28 7.66 14.88
CA GLU A 357 17.03 8.42 14.79
C GLU A 357 16.99 9.42 13.64
N GLU A 358 18.04 10.23 13.47
CA GLU A 358 18.11 11.24 12.41
C GLU A 358 18.04 10.62 11.00
N GLN A 359 18.69 9.48 10.79
CA GLN A 359 18.66 8.80 9.49
C GLN A 359 17.26 8.23 9.20
N GLU A 360 16.60 7.67 10.21
CA GLU A 360 15.25 7.10 10.08
C GLU A 360 14.20 8.22 9.85
N TRP A 361 14.38 9.37 10.51
CA TRP A 361 13.58 10.56 10.25
C TRP A 361 13.77 11.04 8.80
N MET A 362 15.00 11.14 8.33
CA MET A 362 15.28 11.56 6.95
C MET A 362 14.78 10.55 5.91
N GLU A 363 14.77 9.25 6.23
CA GLU A 363 14.16 8.21 5.41
C GLU A 363 12.63 8.42 5.31
N THR A 364 11.95 8.66 6.42
CA THR A 364 10.50 8.92 6.41
C THR A 364 10.15 10.21 5.65
N GLU A 365 10.97 11.26 5.75
CA GLU A 365 10.82 12.48 4.93
C GLU A 365 10.96 12.18 3.43
N ALA A 366 11.95 11.36 3.05
CA ALA A 366 12.16 10.96 1.67
C ALA A 366 10.98 10.14 1.11
N LYS A 367 10.40 9.26 1.94
CA LYS A 367 9.21 8.47 1.58
C LYS A 367 7.99 9.37 1.38
N MET A 368 7.76 10.35 2.28
CA MET A 368 6.64 11.30 2.18
C MET A 368 6.72 12.23 0.97
N GLU A 369 7.93 12.49 0.44
CA GLU A 369 8.10 13.32 -0.76
C GLU A 369 7.34 12.76 -1.99
N THR A 370 7.04 11.45 -2.00
CA THR A 370 6.15 10.84 -3.01
C THR A 370 4.79 11.54 -3.03
N MET A 371 4.15 11.75 -1.87
CA MET A 371 2.85 12.43 -1.83
C MET A 371 2.99 13.96 -1.89
N ARG A 372 4.04 14.54 -1.30
CA ARG A 372 4.26 16.00 -1.36
C ARG A 372 4.41 16.51 -2.79
N ARG A 373 5.05 15.73 -3.68
CA ARG A 373 5.17 16.12 -5.09
C ARG A 373 3.84 16.11 -5.85
N VAL A 374 2.90 15.24 -5.48
CA VAL A 374 1.55 15.22 -6.06
C VAL A 374 0.78 16.50 -5.71
N LEU A 375 1.02 17.03 -4.49
CA LEU A 375 0.39 18.26 -4.00
C LEU A 375 0.96 19.53 -4.62
N LYS A 376 2.22 19.55 -5.05
CA LYS A 376 2.84 20.72 -5.69
C LYS A 376 2.14 21.01 -7.03
N THR A 377 1.52 22.19 -7.14
CA THR A 377 1.03 22.72 -8.42
C THR A 377 2.24 22.96 -9.33
N GLN A 378 2.17 22.49 -10.58
CA GLN A 378 3.20 22.79 -11.59
C GLN A 378 3.14 24.25 -12.03
#